data_AF-A0A5A5TK75-F1
#
_entry.id   AF-A0A5A5TK75-F1
#
_cell.length_a   1.000
_cell.length_b   1.000
_cell.length_c   1.000
_cell.angle_alpha   90.00
_cell.angle_beta   90.00
_cell.angle_gamma   90.00
#
_symmetry.space_group_name_H-M   'P 1'
#
loop_
_entity.id
_entity.type
_entity.pdbx_description
1 polymer ?
#
loop_
_entity_poly.entity_id
_entity_poly.type
_entity_poly.pdbx_seq_one_letter_code
_entity_poly.pdbx_strand_id
1 'polypeptide(L)'
;MKLAHYLIRLYPHHWRSRYEEEFLFLLEERPLSLVDDLDLLRGALDAHLHPHLGTAALPWLERMKYMLSILRRSVLMMFCAYCIFILAGISFQKLTEDQSFAAAAQSHAVVGLMFNLVVIGSVVALLALVVGGLPIVVSMLRDAFTRRRYGILLLLVTPILALAIFIGIIKILMFVGLAALPISLSRGIFIGVYFGAAAVSIVAPYFAVARSDIPVRLLRFTILPSLLLTLAMSMMLLATLTWGLSLRNTVPLLFNGNAGMFGTSTARAWIGIVIVMSVATILALIALVHSISARSILPTEMQIEIQE
;
A
#
# COMPACT_ATOMS: atom_id res chain seq x y z
N MET A 1 -2.07 34.79 11.14
CA MET A 1 -2.13 34.76 9.66
C MET A 1 -1.22 33.71 9.00
N LYS A 2 0.10 33.66 9.24
CA LYS A 2 0.98 32.68 8.52
C LYS A 2 0.57 31.21 8.72
N LEU A 3 0.17 30.82 9.92
CA LEU A 3 -0.22 29.43 10.24
C LEU A 3 -1.49 28.99 9.48
N ALA A 4 -2.52 29.83 9.43
CA ALA A 4 -3.77 29.57 8.70
C ALA A 4 -3.53 29.30 7.20
N HIS A 5 -2.66 30.10 6.57
CA HIS A 5 -2.27 29.87 5.17
C HIS A 5 -1.54 28.53 4.96
N TYR A 6 -0.69 28.10 5.90
CA TYR A 6 -0.05 26.79 5.83
C TYR A 6 -1.05 25.65 6.04
N LEU A 7 -2.03 25.81 6.93
CA LEU A 7 -3.07 24.82 7.17
C LEU A 7 -4.00 24.67 5.96
N ILE A 8 -4.38 25.78 5.31
CA ILE A 8 -5.21 25.72 4.10
C ILE A 8 -4.48 25.00 2.97
N ARG A 9 -3.15 25.15 2.83
CA ARG A 9 -2.37 24.40 1.84
C ARG A 9 -2.45 22.88 1.98
N LEU A 10 -2.87 22.37 3.13
CA LEU A 10 -3.14 20.94 3.32
C LEU A 10 -4.41 20.50 2.58
N TYR A 11 -5.32 21.39 2.21
CA TYR A 11 -6.52 21.04 1.45
C TYR A 11 -6.24 20.75 -0.03
N PRO A 12 -7.02 19.86 -0.68
CA PRO A 12 -6.92 19.57 -2.10
C PRO A 12 -7.02 20.83 -2.96
N HIS A 13 -6.32 20.86 -4.10
CA HIS A 13 -6.31 22.03 -4.99
C HIS A 13 -7.73 22.45 -5.43
N HIS A 14 -8.58 21.50 -5.84
CA HIS A 14 -9.95 21.83 -6.28
C HIS A 14 -10.82 22.40 -5.17
N TRP A 15 -10.60 21.96 -3.92
CA TRP A 15 -11.28 22.53 -2.76
C TRP A 15 -10.80 23.97 -2.55
N ARG A 16 -9.48 24.18 -2.57
CA ARG A 16 -8.88 25.51 -2.40
C ARG A 16 -9.31 26.50 -3.47
N SER A 17 -9.32 26.11 -4.73
CA SER A 17 -9.74 27.00 -5.82
C SER A 17 -11.17 27.53 -5.67
N ARG A 18 -12.00 26.89 -4.83
CA ARG A 18 -13.37 27.31 -4.57
C ARG A 18 -13.55 27.96 -3.21
N TYR A 19 -12.96 27.39 -2.16
CA TYR A 19 -13.27 27.76 -0.77
C TYR A 19 -12.12 28.48 -0.07
N GLU A 20 -10.94 28.62 -0.67
CA GLU A 20 -9.78 29.23 -0.01
C GLU A 20 -10.05 30.65 0.47
N GLU A 21 -10.66 31.49 -0.38
CA GLU A 21 -10.95 32.89 -0.04
C GLU A 21 -12.02 33.00 1.08
N GLU A 22 -13.14 32.29 0.93
CA GLU A 22 -14.21 32.25 1.94
C GLU A 22 -13.68 31.74 3.29
N PHE A 23 -12.84 30.72 3.27
CA PHE A 23 -12.32 30.09 4.47
C PHE A 23 -11.23 30.93 5.14
N LEU A 24 -10.39 31.63 4.37
CA LEU A 24 -9.47 32.64 4.90
C LEU A 24 -10.21 33.76 5.62
N PHE A 25 -11.29 34.25 5.02
CA PHE A 25 -12.13 35.29 5.61
C PHE A 25 -12.72 34.84 6.97
N LEU A 26 -13.26 33.62 7.04
CA LEU A 26 -13.76 33.03 8.29
C LEU A 26 -12.68 32.89 9.38
N LEU A 27 -11.45 32.58 8.97
CA LEU A 27 -10.29 32.44 9.86
C LEU A 27 -9.72 33.79 10.32
N GLU A 28 -10.01 34.88 9.60
CA GLU A 28 -9.65 36.24 10.01
C GLU A 28 -10.62 36.77 11.07
N GLU A 29 -11.89 36.38 11.02
CA GLU A 29 -12.92 36.81 11.99
C GLU A 29 -12.81 36.10 13.36
N ARG A 30 -12.11 34.96 13.46
CA ARG A 30 -11.98 34.20 14.72
C ARG A 30 -10.53 33.85 15.07
N PRO A 31 -10.05 34.14 16.30
CA PRO A 31 -8.75 33.66 16.75
C PRO A 31 -8.77 32.13 16.91
N LEU A 32 -7.82 31.46 16.25
CA LEU A 32 -7.68 30.00 16.27
C LEU A 32 -7.28 29.47 17.65
N SER A 33 -8.05 28.50 18.16
CA SER A 33 -7.68 27.64 19.28
C SER A 33 -6.92 26.40 18.79
N LEU A 34 -6.19 25.73 19.70
CA LEU A 34 -5.54 24.43 19.40
C LEU A 34 -6.55 23.35 18.97
N VAL A 35 -7.80 23.45 19.44
CA VAL A 35 -8.88 22.55 19.01
C VAL A 35 -9.26 22.81 17.56
N ASP A 36 -9.31 24.09 17.15
CA ASP A 36 -9.62 24.48 15.78
C ASP A 36 -8.53 24.02 14.81
N ASP A 37 -7.26 24.05 15.22
CA ASP A 37 -6.15 23.50 14.42
C ASP A 37 -6.33 21.99 14.15
N LEU A 38 -6.78 21.22 15.16
CA LEU A 38 -7.06 19.79 14.98
C LEU A 38 -8.29 19.54 14.10
N ASP A 39 -9.35 20.34 14.27
CA ASP A 39 -10.53 20.26 13.42
C ASP A 39 -10.23 20.67 11.97
N LEU A 40 -9.32 21.63 11.75
CA LEU A 40 -8.81 22.01 10.42
C LEU A 40 -8.00 20.88 9.78
N LEU A 41 -7.11 20.23 10.54
CA LEU A 41 -6.38 19.06 10.06
C LEU A 41 -7.34 17.91 9.70
N ARG A 42 -8.37 17.71 10.52
CA ARG A 42 -9.43 16.73 10.25
C ARG A 42 -10.24 17.08 9.02
N GLY A 43 -10.60 18.36 8.84
CA GLY A 43 -11.30 18.86 7.67
C GLY A 43 -10.48 18.73 6.38
N ALA A 44 -9.17 19.02 6.46
CA ALA A 44 -8.25 18.81 5.34
C ALA A 44 -8.16 17.32 4.97
N LEU A 45 -8.03 16.44 5.97
CA LEU A 45 -8.02 15.00 5.77
C LEU A 45 -9.34 14.51 5.15
N ASP A 46 -10.48 14.98 5.66
CA ASP A 46 -11.80 14.63 5.14
C ASP A 46 -11.99 15.09 3.69
N ALA A 47 -11.52 16.30 3.35
CA ALA A 47 -11.53 16.80 1.97
C ALA A 47 -10.66 15.94 1.03
N HIS A 48 -9.54 15.40 1.52
CA HIS A 48 -8.74 14.42 0.75
C HIS A 48 -9.43 13.07 0.62
N LEU A 49 -10.13 12.61 1.65
CA LEU A 49 -10.85 11.33 1.66
C LEU A 49 -12.13 11.36 0.81
N HIS A 50 -12.76 12.53 0.67
CA HIS A 50 -13.97 12.74 -0.11
C HIS A 50 -13.75 13.73 -1.27
N PRO A 51 -12.98 13.35 -2.33
CA PRO A 51 -12.65 14.24 -3.44
C PRO A 51 -13.85 14.81 -4.19
N HIS A 52 -15.03 14.22 -4.02
CA HIS A 52 -16.23 14.58 -4.74
C HIS A 52 -16.88 15.87 -4.22
N LEU A 53 -16.67 16.24 -2.97
CA LEU A 53 -17.29 17.42 -2.35
C LEU A 53 -16.93 18.73 -3.07
N GLY A 54 -15.75 18.81 -3.70
CA GLY A 54 -15.32 19.96 -4.50
C GLY A 54 -15.68 19.90 -5.99
N THR A 55 -16.29 18.81 -6.48
CA THR A 55 -16.47 18.55 -7.92
C THR A 55 -17.88 18.77 -8.44
N ALA A 56 -18.83 19.14 -7.57
CA ALA A 56 -20.24 19.27 -7.93
C ALA A 56 -20.51 20.34 -9.00
N ALA A 57 -19.64 21.35 -9.15
CA ALA A 57 -19.77 22.39 -10.15
C ALA A 57 -19.08 22.07 -11.49
N LEU A 58 -18.33 20.96 -11.59
CA LEU A 58 -17.67 20.58 -12.83
C LEU A 58 -18.69 20.03 -13.84
N PRO A 59 -18.50 20.28 -15.15
CA PRO A 59 -19.25 19.60 -16.19
C PRO A 59 -19.15 18.08 -16.05
N TRP A 60 -20.24 17.36 -16.37
CA TRP A 60 -20.35 15.91 -16.21
C TRP A 60 -19.15 15.14 -16.79
N LEU A 61 -18.73 15.48 -18.02
CA LEU A 61 -17.64 14.80 -18.71
C LEU A 61 -16.29 14.94 -17.97
N GLU A 62 -16.02 16.11 -17.38
CA GLU A 62 -14.80 16.35 -16.60
C GLU A 62 -14.86 15.64 -15.25
N ARG A 63 -16.02 15.68 -14.59
CA ARG A 63 -16.25 14.96 -13.34
C ARG A 63 -16.03 13.47 -13.52
N MET A 64 -16.53 12.87 -14.61
CA MET A 64 -16.33 11.46 -14.91
C MET A 64 -14.86 11.12 -15.16
N LYS A 65 -14.14 11.92 -15.96
CA LYS A 65 -12.68 11.75 -16.19
C LYS A 65 -11.90 11.85 -14.88
N TYR A 66 -12.26 12.80 -14.04
CA TYR A 66 -11.64 12.98 -12.72
C TYR A 66 -11.89 11.77 -11.80
N MET A 67 -13.14 11.29 -11.69
CA MET A 67 -13.48 10.09 -10.91
C MET A 67 -12.77 8.83 -11.42
N LEU A 68 -12.64 8.66 -12.74
CA LEU A 68 -11.88 7.55 -13.33
C LEU A 68 -10.39 7.64 -12.99
N SER A 69 -9.82 8.85 -12.99
CA SER A 69 -8.43 9.06 -12.59
C SER A 69 -8.21 8.72 -11.11
N ILE A 70 -9.17 9.01 -10.24
CA ILE A 70 -9.15 8.64 -8.82
C ILE A 70 -9.18 7.12 -8.67
N LEU A 71 -10.09 6.42 -9.36
CA LEU A 71 -10.15 4.95 -9.32
C LEU A 71 -8.85 4.31 -9.80
N ARG A 72 -8.23 4.84 -10.86
CA ARG A 72 -6.93 4.33 -11.31
C ARG A 72 -5.84 4.57 -10.26
N ARG A 73 -5.79 5.78 -9.68
CA ARG A 73 -4.82 6.13 -8.64
C ARG A 73 -5.01 5.27 -7.38
N SER A 74 -6.24 4.98 -6.99
CA SER A 74 -6.52 4.15 -5.83
C SER A 74 -6.10 2.71 -6.03
N VAL A 75 -6.37 2.11 -7.20
CA VAL A 75 -5.88 0.75 -7.54
C VAL A 75 -4.35 0.69 -7.50
N LEU A 76 -3.68 1.70 -8.07
CA LEU A 76 -2.21 1.80 -8.05
C LEU A 76 -1.66 1.98 -6.63
N MET A 77 -2.27 2.86 -5.84
CA MET A 77 -1.89 3.08 -4.45
C MET A 77 -2.08 1.82 -3.61
N MET A 78 -3.16 1.08 -3.83
CA MET A 78 -3.43 -0.21 -3.17
C MET A 78 -2.36 -1.25 -3.52
N PHE A 79 -1.97 -1.34 -4.79
CA PHE A 79 -0.89 -2.23 -5.22
C PHE A 79 0.45 -1.86 -4.58
N CYS A 80 0.82 -0.57 -4.57
CA CYS A 80 2.03 -0.08 -3.91
C CYS A 80 2.02 -0.36 -2.40
N ALA A 81 0.90 -0.07 -1.74
CA ALA A 81 0.72 -0.33 -0.32
C ALA A 81 0.93 -1.82 0.01
N TYR A 82 0.33 -2.71 -0.77
CA TYR A 82 0.52 -4.16 -0.59
C TYR A 82 1.96 -4.60 -0.85
N CYS A 83 2.64 -4.05 -1.86
CA CYS A 83 4.06 -4.37 -2.11
C CYS A 83 4.93 -3.98 -0.92
N ILE A 84 4.75 -2.77 -0.36
CA ILE A 84 5.44 -2.31 0.85
C ILE A 84 5.13 -3.26 2.02
N PHE A 85 3.87 -3.69 2.14
CA PHE A 85 3.43 -4.60 3.18
C PHE A 85 4.07 -6.00 3.06
N ILE A 86 4.22 -6.53 1.84
CA ILE A 86 4.97 -7.77 1.59
C ILE A 86 6.40 -7.65 2.09
N LEU A 87 7.09 -6.53 1.81
CA LEU A 87 8.47 -6.33 2.27
C LEU A 87 8.56 -6.41 3.81
N ALA A 88 7.59 -5.84 4.52
CA ALA A 88 7.49 -5.96 5.97
C ALA A 88 7.15 -7.39 6.42
N GLY A 89 6.25 -8.09 5.73
CA GLY A 89 5.90 -9.48 6.01
C GLY A 89 7.08 -10.45 5.80
N ILE A 90 7.88 -10.26 4.75
CA ILE A 90 9.13 -11.02 4.53
C ILE A 90 10.11 -10.74 5.67
N SER A 91 10.22 -9.48 6.11
CA SER A 91 11.08 -9.09 7.23
C SER A 91 10.61 -9.76 8.54
N PHE A 92 9.30 -9.88 8.74
CA PHE A 92 8.70 -10.59 9.88
C PHE A 92 8.96 -12.10 9.85
N GLN A 93 8.81 -12.74 8.68
CA GLN A 93 9.18 -14.15 8.51
C GLN A 93 10.67 -14.37 8.78
N LYS A 94 11.54 -13.46 8.31
CA LYS A 94 12.97 -13.55 8.58
C LYS A 94 13.30 -13.37 10.06
N LEU A 95 12.57 -12.52 10.78
CA LEU A 95 12.72 -12.33 12.22
C LEU A 95 12.36 -13.59 13.02
N THR A 96 11.47 -14.43 12.50
CA THR A 96 10.87 -15.56 13.22
C THR A 96 11.42 -16.92 12.79
N GLU A 97 12.40 -16.95 11.90
CA GLU A 97 12.98 -18.17 11.33
C GLU A 97 13.80 -18.99 12.35
N ASP A 98 14.33 -18.36 13.40
CA ASP A 98 15.13 -19.05 14.42
C ASP A 98 14.28 -20.09 15.20
N GLN A 99 14.85 -21.27 15.43
CA GLN A 99 14.22 -22.37 16.16
C GLN A 99 13.74 -21.96 17.56
N SER A 100 14.41 -20.99 18.19
CA SER A 100 14.00 -20.44 19.48
C SER A 100 12.64 -19.75 19.43
N PHE A 101 12.30 -19.06 18.33
CA PHE A 101 10.96 -18.49 18.13
C PHE A 101 9.92 -19.56 17.87
N ALA A 102 10.27 -20.63 17.14
CA ALA A 102 9.39 -21.77 16.92
C ALA A 102 9.06 -22.48 18.25
N ALA A 103 10.06 -22.68 19.11
CA ALA A 103 9.87 -23.23 20.45
C ALA A 103 8.97 -22.33 21.32
N ALA A 104 9.20 -21.01 21.31
CA ALA A 104 8.36 -20.05 22.03
C ALA A 104 6.90 -20.02 21.52
N ALA A 105 6.70 -20.17 20.21
CA ALA A 105 5.37 -20.25 19.61
C ALA A 105 4.62 -21.53 20.00
N GLN A 106 5.34 -22.64 20.22
CA GLN A 106 4.77 -23.90 20.71
C GLN A 106 4.48 -23.86 22.22
N SER A 107 5.33 -23.21 23.02
CA SER A 107 5.13 -23.09 24.47
C SER A 107 4.07 -22.06 24.87
N HIS A 108 3.88 -21.01 24.07
CA HIS A 108 2.94 -19.93 24.35
C HIS A 108 1.89 -19.79 23.24
N ALA A 109 0.67 -20.27 23.54
CA ALA A 109 -0.44 -20.32 22.59
C ALA A 109 -0.75 -18.97 21.91
N VAL A 110 -0.64 -17.85 22.63
CA VAL A 110 -0.89 -16.51 22.06
C VAL A 110 0.16 -16.15 21.00
N VAL A 111 1.44 -16.45 21.24
CA VAL A 111 2.53 -16.18 20.29
C VAL A 111 2.32 -17.02 19.03
N GLY A 112 2.05 -18.32 19.18
CA GLY A 112 1.77 -19.20 18.04
C GLY A 112 0.51 -18.82 17.26
N LEU A 113 -0.58 -18.48 17.95
CA LEU A 113 -1.84 -18.07 17.32
C LEU A 113 -1.67 -16.79 16.51
N MET A 114 -0.99 -15.77 17.06
CA MET A 114 -0.74 -14.52 16.34
C MET A 114 0.14 -14.73 15.11
N PHE A 115 1.16 -15.59 15.20
CA PHE A 115 1.97 -15.97 14.04
C PHE A 115 1.11 -16.62 12.94
N ASN A 116 0.26 -17.59 13.32
CA ASN A 116 -0.65 -18.25 12.38
C ASN A 116 -1.65 -17.27 11.75
N LEU A 117 -2.18 -16.30 12.51
CA LEU A 117 -3.05 -15.25 11.97
C LEU A 117 -2.33 -14.39 10.93
N VAL A 118 -1.04 -14.06 11.14
CA VAL A 118 -0.24 -13.36 10.13
C VAL A 118 -0.13 -14.19 8.85
N VAL A 119 0.17 -15.49 8.98
CA VAL A 119 0.28 -16.40 7.82
C VAL A 119 -1.05 -16.53 7.07
N ILE A 120 -2.15 -16.80 7.77
CA ILE A 120 -3.49 -16.89 7.18
C ILE A 120 -3.86 -15.58 6.49
N GLY A 121 -3.65 -14.45 7.16
CA GLY A 121 -3.89 -13.12 6.60
C GLY A 121 -3.10 -12.87 5.32
N SER A 122 -1.84 -13.35 5.25
CA SER A 122 -1.01 -13.17 4.05
C SER A 122 -1.55 -13.95 2.85
N VAL A 123 -2.08 -15.16 3.07
CA VAL A 123 -2.72 -15.98 2.03
C VAL A 123 -4.00 -15.31 1.55
N VAL A 124 -4.86 -14.85 2.47
CA VAL A 124 -6.10 -14.13 2.13
C VAL A 124 -5.80 -12.86 1.35
N ALA A 125 -4.81 -12.08 1.79
CA ALA A 125 -4.36 -10.86 1.10
C ALA A 125 -3.84 -11.16 -0.31
N LEU A 126 -3.03 -12.21 -0.48
CA LEU A 126 -2.53 -12.62 -1.80
C LEU A 126 -3.67 -13.03 -2.73
N LEU A 127 -4.62 -13.85 -2.25
CA LEU A 127 -5.78 -14.26 -3.02
C LEU A 127 -6.64 -13.06 -3.42
N ALA A 128 -6.88 -12.12 -2.50
CA ALA A 128 -7.59 -10.89 -2.79
C ALA A 128 -6.89 -10.07 -3.89
N LEU A 129 -5.57 -9.91 -3.82
CA LEU A 129 -4.82 -9.23 -4.86
C LEU A 129 -4.93 -9.95 -6.20
N VAL A 130 -4.78 -11.28 -6.23
CA VAL A 130 -4.86 -12.07 -7.48
C VAL A 130 -6.24 -11.95 -8.09
N VAL A 131 -7.30 -12.13 -7.30
CA VAL A 131 -8.70 -12.03 -7.78
C VAL A 131 -9.00 -10.62 -8.31
N GLY A 132 -8.50 -9.56 -7.64
CA GLY A 132 -8.69 -8.18 -8.10
C GLY A 132 -7.83 -7.78 -9.30
N GLY A 133 -6.57 -8.21 -9.32
CA GLY A 133 -5.57 -7.80 -10.31
C GLY A 133 -5.62 -8.61 -11.60
N LEU A 134 -5.93 -9.91 -11.53
CA LEU A 134 -5.88 -10.81 -12.69
C LEU A 134 -6.78 -10.36 -13.85
N PRO A 135 -8.06 -9.97 -13.62
CA PRO A 135 -8.91 -9.48 -14.71
C PRO A 135 -8.35 -8.23 -15.40
N ILE A 136 -7.72 -7.32 -14.63
CA ILE A 136 -7.08 -6.11 -15.17
C ILE A 136 -5.90 -6.52 -16.06
N VAL A 137 -5.01 -7.37 -15.56
CA VAL A 137 -3.84 -7.84 -16.29
C VAL A 137 -4.24 -8.58 -17.58
N VAL A 138 -5.24 -9.46 -17.51
CA VAL A 138 -5.77 -10.17 -18.69
C VAL A 138 -6.34 -9.20 -19.72
N SER A 139 -7.08 -8.17 -19.28
CA SER A 139 -7.62 -7.15 -20.19
C SER A 139 -6.51 -6.35 -20.86
N MET A 140 -5.45 -5.98 -20.12
CA MET A 140 -4.29 -5.27 -20.65
C MET A 140 -3.49 -6.12 -21.63
N LEU A 141 -3.29 -7.41 -21.33
CA LEU A 141 -2.65 -8.36 -22.24
C LEU A 141 -3.43 -8.47 -23.56
N ARG A 142 -4.75 -8.67 -23.47
CA ARG A 142 -5.62 -8.78 -24.65
C ARG A 142 -5.58 -7.53 -25.52
N ASP A 143 -5.66 -6.34 -24.91
CA ASP A 143 -5.56 -5.08 -25.65
C ASP A 143 -4.17 -4.87 -26.27
N ALA A 144 -3.10 -5.20 -25.53
CA ALA A 144 -1.74 -5.09 -26.02
C ALA A 144 -1.46 -6.01 -27.22
N PHE A 145 -1.98 -7.25 -27.21
CA PHE A 145 -1.88 -8.16 -28.35
C PHE A 145 -2.71 -7.69 -29.55
N THR A 146 -3.94 -7.23 -29.31
CA THR A 146 -4.84 -6.79 -30.39
C THR A 146 -4.30 -5.53 -31.08
N ARG A 147 -3.76 -4.58 -30.32
CA ARG A 147 -3.22 -3.31 -30.83
C ARG A 147 -1.71 -3.33 -31.14
N ARG A 148 -1.06 -4.50 -31.03
CA ARG A 148 0.40 -4.69 -31.22
C ARG A 148 1.28 -3.70 -30.40
N ARG A 149 0.87 -3.39 -29.17
CA ARG A 149 1.60 -2.47 -28.26
C ARG A 149 2.63 -3.22 -27.41
N TYR A 150 3.72 -3.69 -28.02
CA TYR A 150 4.75 -4.50 -27.35
C TYR A 150 5.40 -3.81 -26.12
N GLY A 151 5.42 -2.48 -26.07
CA GLY A 151 5.94 -1.74 -24.91
C GLY A 151 5.19 -2.03 -23.60
N ILE A 152 3.88 -2.29 -23.66
CA ILE A 152 3.08 -2.65 -22.47
C ILE A 152 3.39 -4.07 -22.02
N LEU A 153 3.58 -5.00 -22.97
CA LEU A 153 3.96 -6.39 -22.67
C LEU A 153 5.31 -6.44 -21.96
N LEU A 154 6.29 -5.66 -22.45
CA LEU A 154 7.61 -5.58 -21.83
C LEU A 154 7.50 -5.10 -20.38
N LEU A 155 6.74 -4.03 -20.13
CA LEU A 155 6.49 -3.50 -18.77
C LEU A 155 5.82 -4.53 -17.83
N LEU A 156 4.93 -5.37 -18.35
CA LEU A 156 4.25 -6.40 -17.55
C LEU A 156 5.17 -7.58 -17.23
N VAL A 157 6.11 -7.91 -18.12
CA VAL A 157 7.10 -8.97 -17.90
C VAL A 157 8.24 -8.52 -16.98
N THR A 158 8.48 -7.21 -16.88
CA THR A 158 9.56 -6.63 -16.07
C THR A 158 9.65 -7.15 -14.62
N PRO A 159 8.57 -7.27 -13.83
CA PRO A 159 8.64 -7.82 -12.47
C PRO A 159 9.11 -9.28 -12.43
N ILE A 160 8.68 -10.10 -13.40
CA ILE A 160 9.07 -11.52 -13.50
C ILE A 160 10.56 -11.59 -13.83
N LEU A 161 11.02 -10.75 -14.76
CA LEU A 161 12.43 -10.69 -15.15
C LEU A 161 13.30 -10.16 -13.99
N ALA A 162 12.85 -9.13 -13.27
CA ALA A 162 13.55 -8.59 -12.10
C ALA A 162 13.71 -9.65 -11.01
N LEU A 163 12.65 -10.43 -10.74
CA LEU A 163 12.70 -11.54 -9.81
C LEU A 163 13.66 -12.65 -10.28
N ALA A 164 13.62 -13.03 -11.56
CA ALA A 164 14.51 -14.03 -12.12
C ALA A 164 15.99 -13.61 -12.03
N ILE A 165 16.28 -12.34 -12.34
CA ILE A 165 17.62 -11.75 -12.19
C ILE A 165 18.05 -11.76 -10.72
N PHE A 166 17.17 -11.36 -9.79
CA PHE A 166 17.47 -11.39 -8.36
C PHE A 166 17.82 -12.80 -7.87
N ILE A 167 17.02 -13.81 -8.23
CA ILE A 167 17.29 -15.21 -7.89
C ILE A 167 18.61 -15.68 -8.52
N GLY A 168 18.87 -15.31 -9.77
CA GLY A 168 20.12 -15.61 -10.47
C GLY A 168 21.33 -15.02 -9.76
N ILE A 169 21.27 -13.76 -9.35
CA ILE A 169 22.32 -13.08 -8.58
C ILE A 169 22.55 -13.80 -7.24
N ILE A 170 21.50 -14.17 -6.50
CA ILE A 170 21.63 -14.93 -5.25
C ILE A 170 22.35 -16.26 -5.50
N LYS A 171 21.97 -17.01 -6.53
CA LYS A 171 22.62 -18.30 -6.86
C LYS A 171 24.08 -18.14 -7.24
N ILE A 172 24.41 -17.12 -8.05
CA ILE A 172 25.80 -16.83 -8.43
C ILE A 172 26.61 -16.45 -7.19
N LEU A 173 26.07 -15.59 -6.32
CA LEU A 173 26.73 -15.18 -5.09
C LEU A 173 26.97 -16.36 -4.13
N MET A 174 26.02 -17.30 -4.04
CA MET A 174 26.21 -18.54 -3.27
C MET A 174 27.28 -19.44 -3.90
N PHE A 175 27.30 -19.56 -5.23
CA PHE A 175 28.26 -20.38 -5.96
C PHE A 175 29.70 -19.85 -5.88
N VAL A 176 29.89 -18.53 -6.00
CA VAL A 176 31.21 -17.87 -5.97
C VAL A 176 31.84 -17.88 -4.57
N GLY A 177 31.07 -18.24 -3.53
CA GLY A 177 31.59 -18.32 -2.16
C GLY A 177 31.66 -16.96 -1.49
N LEU A 178 30.47 -16.40 -1.21
CA LEU A 178 30.25 -15.18 -0.41
C LEU A 178 31.04 -15.10 0.92
N ALA A 179 31.50 -16.23 1.45
CA ALA A 179 32.37 -16.30 2.63
C ALA A 179 33.70 -15.53 2.46
N ALA A 180 34.15 -15.29 1.22
CA ALA A 180 35.38 -14.54 0.94
C ALA A 180 35.19 -13.01 0.96
N LEU A 181 33.95 -12.50 0.89
CA LEU A 181 33.69 -11.06 0.90
C LEU A 181 33.49 -10.53 2.32
N PRO A 182 33.86 -9.26 2.58
CA PRO A 182 33.52 -8.60 3.84
C PRO A 182 32.00 -8.63 4.08
N ILE A 183 31.60 -8.99 5.30
CA ILE A 183 30.19 -9.13 5.70
C ILE A 183 29.37 -7.85 5.41
N SER A 184 29.99 -6.67 5.52
CA SER A 184 29.35 -5.39 5.22
C SER A 184 29.01 -5.23 3.74
N LEU A 185 29.93 -5.62 2.85
CA LEU A 185 29.77 -5.48 1.41
C LEU A 185 28.72 -6.45 0.86
N SER A 186 28.73 -7.70 1.33
CA SER A 186 27.73 -8.70 0.92
C SER A 186 26.32 -8.31 1.34
N ARG A 187 26.14 -7.79 2.57
CA ARG A 187 24.86 -7.27 3.05
C ARG A 187 24.39 -6.07 2.24
N GLY A 188 25.29 -5.11 1.96
CA GLY A 188 24.98 -3.92 1.17
C GLY A 188 24.50 -4.27 -0.25
N ILE A 189 25.22 -5.17 -0.93
CA ILE A 189 24.84 -5.65 -2.27
C ILE A 189 23.47 -6.35 -2.21
N PHE A 190 23.26 -7.26 -1.25
CA PHE A 190 22.00 -7.98 -1.13
C PHE A 190 20.82 -7.03 -0.92
N ILE A 191 20.95 -6.08 0.01
CA ILE A 191 19.94 -5.06 0.30
C ILE A 191 19.68 -4.20 -0.94
N GLY A 192 20.72 -3.71 -1.60
CA GLY A 192 20.61 -2.86 -2.79
C GLY A 192 19.90 -3.57 -3.95
N VAL A 193 20.29 -4.82 -4.25
CA VAL A 193 19.65 -5.60 -5.32
C VAL A 193 18.20 -5.94 -4.94
N TYR A 194 17.92 -6.30 -3.69
CA TYR A 194 16.57 -6.58 -3.21
C TYR A 194 15.64 -5.37 -3.35
N PHE A 195 16.04 -4.20 -2.83
CA PHE A 195 15.24 -2.98 -2.96
C PHE A 195 15.14 -2.49 -4.41
N GLY A 196 16.19 -2.66 -5.20
CA GLY A 196 16.17 -2.35 -6.64
C GLY A 196 15.16 -3.21 -7.39
N ALA A 197 15.18 -4.53 -7.18
CA ALA A 197 14.22 -5.46 -7.79
C ALA A 197 12.79 -5.18 -7.34
N ALA A 198 12.58 -4.86 -6.05
CA ALA A 198 11.28 -4.46 -5.52
C ALA A 198 10.78 -3.15 -6.15
N ALA A 199 11.63 -2.12 -6.24
CA ALA A 199 11.28 -0.84 -6.85
C ALA A 199 10.89 -1.00 -8.33
N VAL A 200 11.67 -1.75 -9.10
CA VAL A 200 11.38 -2.07 -10.51
C VAL A 200 10.05 -2.82 -10.64
N SER A 201 9.79 -3.77 -9.74
CA SER A 201 8.55 -4.56 -9.71
C SER A 201 7.30 -3.73 -9.36
N ILE A 202 7.47 -2.58 -8.70
CA ILE A 202 6.38 -1.64 -8.39
C ILE A 202 6.18 -0.64 -9.55
N VAL A 203 7.28 -0.06 -10.04
CA VAL A 203 7.25 1.04 -11.02
C VAL A 203 6.80 0.55 -12.41
N ALA A 204 7.18 -0.65 -12.84
CA ALA A 204 6.84 -1.14 -14.17
C ALA A 204 5.33 -1.40 -14.35
N PRO A 205 4.63 -2.12 -13.44
CA PRO A 205 3.17 -2.24 -13.49
C PRO A 205 2.46 -0.89 -13.36
N TYR A 206 3.00 0.03 -12.54
CA TYR A 206 2.46 1.38 -12.41
C TYR A 206 2.40 2.09 -13.76
N PHE A 207 3.49 2.09 -14.52
CA PHE A 207 3.53 2.70 -15.85
C PHE A 207 2.67 1.94 -16.87
N ALA A 208 2.57 0.61 -16.77
CA ALA A 208 1.71 -0.18 -17.64
C ALA A 208 0.23 0.20 -17.46
N VAL A 209 -0.24 0.24 -16.21
CA VAL A 209 -1.62 0.60 -15.85
C VAL A 209 -1.92 2.06 -16.17
N ALA A 210 -0.96 2.97 -15.96
CA ALA A 210 -1.10 4.39 -16.29
C ALA A 210 -1.32 4.62 -17.80
N ARG A 211 -0.79 3.74 -18.66
CA ARG A 211 -0.86 3.85 -20.12
C ARG A 211 -1.97 3.02 -20.78
N SER A 212 -2.58 2.08 -20.07
CA SER A 212 -3.64 1.21 -20.61
C SER A 212 -5.03 1.83 -20.47
N ASP A 213 -5.93 1.62 -21.42
CA ASP A 213 -7.35 1.96 -21.28
C ASP A 213 -8.06 0.79 -20.58
N ILE A 214 -8.38 0.96 -19.29
CA ILE A 214 -9.01 -0.09 -18.47
C ILE A 214 -10.51 0.15 -18.45
N PRO A 215 -11.34 -0.85 -18.80
CA PRO A 215 -12.79 -0.69 -18.78
C PRO A 215 -13.29 -0.46 -17.35
N VAL A 216 -14.22 0.48 -17.20
CA VAL A 216 -14.78 0.92 -15.90
C VAL A 216 -15.36 -0.25 -15.09
N ARG A 217 -15.94 -1.25 -15.77
CA ARG A 217 -16.51 -2.44 -15.13
C ARG A 217 -15.47 -3.22 -14.32
N LEU A 218 -14.23 -3.33 -14.79
CA LEU A 218 -13.15 -4.02 -14.07
C LEU A 218 -12.70 -3.24 -12.84
N LEU A 219 -12.61 -1.90 -12.95
CA LEU A 219 -12.28 -1.02 -11.81
C LEU A 219 -13.36 -1.05 -10.70
N ARG A 220 -14.63 -1.29 -11.06
CA ARG A 220 -15.68 -1.49 -10.05
C ARG A 220 -15.55 -2.84 -9.35
N PHE A 221 -15.19 -3.88 -10.09
CA PHE A 221 -15.00 -5.22 -9.53
C PHE A 221 -13.88 -5.26 -8.49
N THR A 222 -12.83 -4.43 -8.65
CA THR A 222 -11.70 -4.40 -7.70
C THR A 222 -12.04 -3.91 -6.30
N ILE A 223 -13.21 -3.30 -6.08
CA ILE A 223 -13.58 -2.75 -4.76
C ILE A 223 -13.72 -3.87 -3.72
N LEU A 224 -14.38 -4.98 -4.06
CA LEU A 224 -14.57 -6.08 -3.13
C LEU A 224 -13.24 -6.76 -2.74
N PRO A 225 -12.35 -7.12 -3.69
CA PRO A 225 -11.01 -7.59 -3.36
C PRO A 225 -10.19 -6.56 -2.58
N SER A 226 -10.32 -5.26 -2.88
CA SER A 226 -9.59 -4.20 -2.17
C SER A 226 -10.01 -4.06 -0.70
N LEU A 227 -11.30 -4.27 -0.41
CA LEU A 227 -11.83 -4.33 0.96
C LEU A 227 -11.25 -5.53 1.70
N LEU A 228 -11.31 -6.72 1.09
CA LEU A 228 -10.77 -7.95 1.67
C LEU A 228 -9.26 -7.84 1.95
N LEU A 229 -8.52 -7.27 1.01
CA LEU A 229 -7.09 -6.99 1.13
C LEU A 229 -6.79 -6.06 2.32
N THR A 230 -7.52 -4.95 2.45
CA THR A 230 -7.32 -3.97 3.53
C THR A 230 -7.67 -4.56 4.90
N LEU A 231 -8.72 -5.38 4.97
CA LEU A 231 -9.09 -6.11 6.19
C LEU A 231 -8.00 -7.12 6.59
N ALA A 232 -7.47 -7.88 5.61
CA ALA A 232 -6.38 -8.81 5.86
C ALA A 232 -5.11 -8.10 6.34
N MET A 233 -4.72 -6.98 5.70
CA MET A 233 -3.57 -6.16 6.14
C MET A 233 -3.76 -5.60 7.55
N SER A 234 -4.96 -5.10 7.88
CA SER A 234 -5.30 -4.62 9.23
C SER A 234 -5.20 -5.73 10.26
N MET A 235 -5.75 -6.92 9.96
CA MET A 235 -5.68 -8.09 10.83
C MET A 235 -4.23 -8.52 11.07
N MET A 236 -3.41 -8.61 10.01
CA MET A 236 -2.00 -8.97 10.12
C MET A 236 -1.19 -7.95 10.94
N LEU A 237 -1.48 -6.65 10.79
CA LEU A 237 -0.85 -5.60 11.58
C LEU A 237 -1.17 -5.77 13.08
N LEU A 238 -2.44 -5.97 13.42
CA LEU A 238 -2.87 -6.20 14.81
C LEU A 238 -2.27 -7.49 15.38
N ALA A 239 -2.22 -8.56 14.59
CA ALA A 239 -1.57 -9.81 14.98
C ALA A 239 -0.07 -9.62 15.21
N THR A 240 0.63 -8.87 14.35
CA THR A 240 2.08 -8.59 14.48
C THR A 240 2.39 -7.73 15.70
N LEU A 241 1.54 -6.74 15.99
CA LEU A 241 1.62 -5.93 17.21
C LEU A 241 1.46 -6.80 18.47
N THR A 242 0.40 -7.61 18.48
CA THR A 242 0.07 -8.48 19.62
C THR A 242 1.12 -9.56 19.82
N TRP A 243 1.65 -10.12 18.73
CA TRP A 243 2.76 -11.07 18.75
C TRP A 243 3.99 -10.48 19.46
N GLY A 244 4.44 -9.29 19.06
CA GLY A 244 5.63 -8.67 19.65
C GLY A 244 5.45 -8.29 21.12
N LEU A 245 4.27 -7.78 21.49
CA LEU A 245 3.94 -7.47 22.89
C LEU A 245 3.85 -8.75 23.75
N SER A 246 3.25 -9.82 23.21
CA SER A 246 3.16 -11.11 23.89
C SER A 246 4.54 -11.74 24.07
N LEU A 247 5.39 -11.68 23.05
CA LEU A 247 6.76 -12.18 23.10
C LEU A 247 7.61 -11.43 24.14
N ARG A 248 7.47 -10.09 24.21
CA ARG A 248 8.12 -9.27 25.24
C ARG A 248 7.76 -9.70 26.66
N ASN A 249 6.50 -10.06 26.89
CA ASN A 249 6.01 -10.43 28.22
C ASN A 249 6.34 -11.88 28.60
N THR A 250 6.33 -12.80 27.64
CA THR A 250 6.51 -14.25 27.88
C THR A 250 7.98 -14.67 27.86
N VAL A 251 8.76 -14.16 26.90
CA VAL A 251 10.17 -14.54 26.73
C VAL A 251 11.02 -13.28 26.49
N PRO A 252 11.20 -12.42 27.52
CA PRO A 252 11.90 -11.14 27.38
C PRO A 252 13.35 -11.30 26.90
N LEU A 253 13.98 -12.44 27.16
CA LEU A 253 15.34 -12.74 26.69
C LEU A 253 15.41 -12.80 25.15
N LEU A 254 14.44 -13.44 24.49
CA LEU A 254 14.37 -13.50 23.02
C LEU A 254 14.03 -12.13 22.42
N PHE A 255 13.13 -11.38 23.06
CA PHE A 255 12.74 -10.06 22.60
C PHE A 255 13.87 -9.03 22.69
N ASN A 256 14.70 -9.11 23.73
CA ASN A 256 15.88 -8.25 23.89
C ASN A 256 17.13 -8.79 23.17
N GLY A 257 17.03 -9.97 22.54
CA GLY A 257 18.10 -10.58 21.77
C GLY A 257 18.43 -9.84 20.47
N ASN A 258 19.48 -10.33 19.79
CA ASN A 258 19.96 -9.80 18.52
C ASN A 258 19.62 -10.72 17.33
N ALA A 259 18.45 -11.37 17.40
CA ALA A 259 17.96 -12.25 16.33
C ALA A 259 17.28 -11.47 15.18
N GLY A 260 17.31 -10.14 15.22
CA GLY A 260 16.82 -9.29 14.15
C GLY A 260 17.65 -9.40 12.87
N MET A 261 17.11 -8.84 11.79
CA MET A 261 17.75 -8.85 10.48
C MET A 261 19.18 -8.30 10.58
N PHE A 262 20.16 -9.05 10.06
CA PHE A 262 21.58 -8.70 10.11
C PHE A 262 22.21 -8.61 11.53
N GLY A 263 21.59 -9.25 12.53
CA GLY A 263 22.04 -9.20 13.92
C GLY A 263 21.57 -7.96 14.67
N THR A 264 20.54 -7.28 14.17
CA THR A 264 19.92 -6.16 14.88
C THR A 264 19.10 -6.67 16.07
N SER A 265 18.78 -5.78 17.01
CA SER A 265 17.90 -6.14 18.13
C SER A 265 16.52 -6.54 17.60
N THR A 266 15.98 -7.66 18.10
CA THR A 266 14.64 -8.17 17.76
C THR A 266 13.59 -7.08 17.96
N ALA A 267 13.63 -6.36 19.07
CA ALA A 267 12.74 -5.24 19.37
C ALA A 267 12.79 -4.12 18.32
N ARG A 268 13.99 -3.71 17.88
CA ARG A 268 14.17 -2.67 16.86
C ARG A 268 13.64 -3.12 15.49
N ALA A 269 13.94 -4.36 15.10
CA ALA A 269 13.44 -4.93 13.87
C ALA A 269 11.91 -5.02 13.87
N TRP A 270 11.32 -5.49 14.97
CA TRP A 270 9.87 -5.56 15.15
C TRP A 270 9.20 -4.18 15.07
N ILE A 271 9.72 -3.15 15.76
CA ILE A 271 9.19 -1.78 15.66
C ILE A 271 9.24 -1.28 14.20
N GLY A 272 10.36 -1.50 13.50
CA GLY A 272 10.49 -1.15 12.09
C GLY A 272 9.44 -1.82 11.21
N ILE A 273 9.20 -3.12 11.40
CA ILE A 273 8.17 -3.89 10.69
C ILE A 273 6.78 -3.30 10.96
N VAL A 274 6.44 -3.05 12.23
CA VAL A 274 5.14 -2.49 12.63
C VAL A 274 4.91 -1.11 12.01
N ILE A 275 5.92 -0.24 11.99
CA ILE A 275 5.83 1.09 11.36
C ILE A 275 5.54 0.94 9.87
N VAL A 276 6.29 0.10 9.16
CA VAL A 276 6.12 -0.10 7.71
C VAL A 276 4.75 -0.71 7.41
N MET A 277 4.30 -1.72 8.16
CA MET A 277 2.97 -2.30 8.04
C MET A 277 1.88 -1.27 8.31
N SER A 278 2.05 -0.40 9.33
CA SER A 278 1.08 0.65 9.65
C SER A 278 0.93 1.65 8.52
N VAL A 279 2.05 2.15 7.97
CA VAL A 279 2.05 3.07 6.83
C VAL A 279 1.37 2.43 5.63
N ALA A 280 1.72 1.18 5.30
CA ALA A 280 1.10 0.46 4.20
C ALA A 280 -0.40 0.23 4.40
N THR A 281 -0.85 -0.15 5.60
CA THR A 281 -2.28 -0.32 5.91
C THR A 281 -3.04 1.01 5.83
N ILE A 282 -2.46 2.13 6.28
CA ILE A 282 -3.06 3.46 6.13
C ILE A 282 -3.21 3.84 4.66
N LEU A 283 -2.18 3.62 3.84
CA LEU A 283 -2.24 3.87 2.39
C LEU A 283 -3.32 3.01 1.72
N ALA A 284 -3.45 1.73 2.12
CA ALA A 284 -4.52 0.86 1.65
C ALA A 284 -5.90 1.39 2.05
N LEU A 285 -6.07 1.83 3.30
CA LEU A 285 -7.33 2.40 3.79
C LEU A 285 -7.73 3.66 2.99
N ILE A 286 -6.78 4.57 2.74
CA ILE A 286 -7.00 5.79 1.93
C ILE A 286 -7.44 5.39 0.51
N ALA A 287 -6.72 4.46 -0.12
CA ALA A 287 -7.07 3.96 -1.45
C ALA A 287 -8.47 3.32 -1.49
N LEU A 288 -8.85 2.57 -0.45
CA LEU A 288 -10.17 1.98 -0.33
C LEU A 288 -11.25 3.05 -0.24
N VAL A 289 -11.08 4.04 0.64
CA VAL A 289 -12.04 5.15 0.80
C VAL A 289 -12.23 5.90 -0.52
N HIS A 290 -11.14 6.24 -1.21
CA HIS A 290 -11.21 6.86 -2.55
C HIS A 290 -11.97 6.00 -3.56
N SER A 291 -11.78 4.69 -3.53
CA SER A 291 -12.46 3.76 -4.44
C SER A 291 -13.97 3.69 -4.16
N ILE A 292 -14.37 3.70 -2.88
CA ILE A 292 -15.78 3.69 -2.47
C ILE A 292 -16.45 5.02 -2.82
N SER A 293 -15.81 6.15 -2.54
CA SER A 293 -16.34 7.48 -2.88
C SER A 293 -16.50 7.67 -4.39
N ALA A 294 -15.58 7.16 -5.21
CA ALA A 294 -15.73 7.23 -6.66
C ALA A 294 -16.86 6.32 -7.17
N ARG A 295 -17.11 5.17 -6.51
CA ARG A 295 -18.20 4.25 -6.88
C ARG A 295 -19.58 4.84 -6.67
N SER A 296 -19.81 5.61 -5.60
CA SER A 296 -21.14 6.14 -5.28
C SER A 296 -21.69 7.15 -6.29
N ILE A 297 -20.81 7.73 -7.12
CA ILE A 297 -21.17 8.79 -8.08
C ILE A 297 -21.44 8.25 -9.49
N LEU A 298 -20.76 7.15 -9.85
CA LEU A 298 -20.95 6.49 -11.15
C LEU A 298 -22.24 5.65 -11.36
N PRO A 299 -23.13 5.33 -10.38
CA PRO A 299 -24.30 4.49 -10.63
C PRO A 299 -25.46 5.24 -11.25
N THR A 300 -25.57 6.56 -11.03
CA THR A 300 -26.85 7.26 -11.21
C THR A 300 -27.09 7.73 -12.65
N GLU A 301 -26.06 8.03 -13.44
CA GLU A 301 -26.25 8.71 -14.74
C GLU A 301 -26.06 7.80 -15.96
N MET A 302 -25.36 6.67 -15.83
CA MET A 302 -25.15 5.73 -16.95
C MET A 302 -26.39 4.90 -17.31
N GLN A 303 -27.42 4.89 -16.46
CA GLN A 303 -28.72 4.30 -16.80
C GLN A 303 -29.60 5.24 -17.63
N ILE A 304 -29.33 6.55 -17.60
CA ILE A 304 -30.13 7.56 -18.30
C ILE A 304 -29.69 7.66 -19.77
N GLU A 305 -28.39 7.57 -20.05
CA GLU A 305 -27.83 7.70 -21.42
C GLU A 305 -27.99 6.45 -22.31
N ILE A 306 -28.53 5.34 -21.78
CA ILE A 306 -28.91 4.15 -22.57
C ILE A 306 -30.43 4.19 -22.91
N GLN A 307 -31.18 5.13 -22.35
CA GLN A 307 -32.62 5.31 -22.61
C GLN A 307 -32.97 6.52 -23.48
N GLU A 308 -31.99 7.34 -23.87
CA GLU A 308 -32.11 8.35 -24.95
C GLU A 308 -31.34 7.88 -26.20
#